data_AF-A0A8J2YA34-F1
#
_entry.id   AF-A0A8J2YA34-F1
#
_cell.length_a   1.000
_cell.length_b   1.000
_cell.length_c   1.000
_cell.angle_alpha   90.00
_cell.angle_beta   90.00
_cell.angle_gamma   90.00
#
_symmetry.space_group_name_H-M   'P 1'
#
loop_
_entity.id
_entity.type
_entity.pdbx_description
1 polymer ?
#
loop_
_entity_poly.entity_id
_entity_poly.type
_entity_poly.pdbx_seq_one_letter_code
_entity_poly.pdbx_strand_id
1 'polypeptide(L)'
;MSTSFEKYQKRRLISSYFSVVISISLVLFLLGMLGLLVLNTKKVADHFKEQIALSIYLKETAKEVEITQLQKSLSLADYTKSAVYVPKEEAAEKLSVEIGEDFIDYLGDNPLQNSIDVFLNADFVTPELMEEITNELLAKGFVDEVIYDKPLIALLNDNIKRISFWVLIISGVFTFIAVLLINSSIRLSVYSKRFTIKTMQMVGATKSFIRKPFIWKSIKLGVVGIFVAWIGMGVVIYSLNKTFPELLLIEQPLILGAMFLSIFVLGVFISWLSTFFATQRFLNLRTDELYY
;
A
#
# COMPACT_ATOMS: atom_id res chain seq x y z
N MET A 1 13.45 48.86 15.96
CA MET A 1 14.11 47.53 15.93
C MET A 1 13.20 46.38 16.39
N SER A 2 12.23 46.59 17.30
CA SER A 2 11.33 45.53 17.81
C SER A 2 10.41 44.88 16.75
N THR A 3 9.87 45.65 15.81
CA THR A 3 8.86 45.16 14.84
C THR A 3 9.40 44.16 13.81
N SER A 4 10.65 44.34 13.36
CA SER A 4 11.30 43.41 12.42
C SER A 4 11.65 42.07 13.08
N PHE A 5 12.16 42.13 14.32
CA PHE A 5 12.51 40.94 15.11
C PHE A 5 11.27 40.11 15.48
N GLU A 6 10.18 40.75 15.91
CA GLU A 6 8.90 40.08 16.18
C GLU A 6 8.31 39.42 14.92
N LYS A 7 8.36 40.12 13.77
CA LYS A 7 7.88 39.60 12.49
C LYS A 7 8.70 38.38 12.04
N TYR A 8 10.02 38.41 12.22
CA TYR A 8 10.91 37.29 11.93
C TYR A 8 10.62 36.08 12.83
N GLN A 9 10.47 36.28 14.14
CA GLN A 9 10.18 35.21 15.09
C GLN A 9 8.80 34.58 14.84
N LYS A 10 7.79 35.39 14.49
CA LYS A 10 6.44 34.91 14.12
C LYS A 10 6.47 34.06 12.84
N ARG A 11 7.22 34.48 11.81
CA ARG A 11 7.39 33.70 10.57
C ARG A 11 8.07 32.36 10.82
N ARG A 12 9.13 32.34 11.64
CA ARG A 12 9.85 31.09 12.00
C ARG A 12 8.94 30.10 12.74
N LEU A 13 8.08 30.58 13.63
CA LEU A 13 7.07 29.75 14.31
C LEU A 13 6.01 29.20 13.35
N ILE A 14 5.49 30.01 12.43
CA ILE A 14 4.49 29.58 11.44
C ILE A 14 5.10 28.53 10.49
N SER A 15 6.31 28.77 9.98
CA SER A 15 7.04 27.81 9.16
C SER A 15 7.25 26.48 9.89
N SER A 16 7.62 26.53 11.17
CA SER A 16 7.76 25.31 11.99
C SER A 16 6.43 24.56 12.16
N TYR A 17 5.31 25.25 12.39
CA TYR A 17 4.00 24.60 12.47
C TYR A 17 3.59 23.98 11.14
N PHE A 18 3.88 24.65 10.01
CA PHE A 18 3.60 24.12 8.68
C PHE A 18 4.40 22.84 8.40
N SER A 19 5.69 22.82 8.72
CA SER A 19 6.51 21.60 8.62
C SER A 19 5.97 20.45 9.46
N VAL A 20 5.49 20.73 10.68
CA VAL A 20 4.85 19.72 11.54
C VAL A 20 3.58 19.14 10.89
N VAL A 21 2.72 20.00 10.32
CA VAL A 21 1.49 19.57 9.64
C VAL A 21 1.82 18.66 8.45
N ILE A 22 2.77 19.05 7.60
CA ILE A 22 3.19 18.26 6.43
C ILE A 22 3.75 16.91 6.86
N SER A 23 4.60 16.88 7.87
CA SER A 23 5.21 15.61 8.31
C SER A 23 4.19 14.68 8.93
N ILE A 24 3.26 15.18 9.75
CA ILE A 24 2.17 14.38 10.28
C ILE A 24 1.27 13.88 9.15
N SER A 25 0.92 14.74 8.18
CA SER A 25 0.09 14.31 7.05
C SER A 25 0.77 13.24 6.20
N LEU A 26 2.08 13.35 5.95
CA LEU A 26 2.82 12.33 5.20
C LEU A 26 2.89 10.99 5.94
N VAL A 27 3.16 11.00 7.25
CA VAL A 27 3.14 9.77 8.07
C VAL A 27 1.78 9.10 7.99
N LEU A 28 0.71 9.85 8.22
CA LEU A 28 -0.65 9.31 8.25
C LEU A 28 -1.13 8.88 6.87
N PHE A 29 -0.74 9.60 5.81
CA PHE A 29 -1.00 9.20 4.43
C PHE A 29 -0.32 7.86 4.12
N LEU A 30 0.96 7.70 4.46
CA LEU A 30 1.69 6.45 4.22
C LEU A 30 1.10 5.27 5.02
N LEU A 31 0.81 5.48 6.31
CA LEU A 31 0.16 4.47 7.14
C LEU A 31 -1.25 4.14 6.65
N GLY A 32 -1.98 5.13 6.15
CA GLY A 32 -3.30 4.92 5.55
C GLY A 32 -3.25 4.16 4.23
N MET A 33 -2.28 4.46 3.37
CA MET A 33 -2.04 3.70 2.14
C MET A 33 -1.60 2.26 2.43
N LEU A 34 -0.76 2.05 3.45
CA LEU A 34 -0.42 0.72 3.94
C LEU A 34 -1.66 0.00 4.45
N GLY A 35 -2.48 0.68 5.26
CA GLY A 35 -3.75 0.13 5.75
C GLY A 35 -4.68 -0.28 4.61
N LEU A 36 -4.83 0.57 3.58
CA LEU A 36 -5.62 0.27 2.39
C LEU A 36 -5.08 -0.98 1.67
N LEU A 37 -3.76 -1.05 1.48
CA LEU A 37 -3.09 -2.19 0.85
C LEU A 37 -3.32 -3.46 1.67
N VAL A 38 -3.11 -3.43 2.98
CA VAL A 38 -3.32 -4.59 3.88
C VAL A 38 -4.77 -5.05 3.87
N LEU A 39 -5.73 -4.13 4.00
CA LEU A 39 -7.16 -4.44 4.00
C LEU A 39 -7.63 -5.05 2.67
N ASN A 40 -7.03 -4.64 1.55
CA ASN A 40 -7.38 -5.14 0.22
C ASN A 40 -6.32 -6.09 -0.35
N THR A 41 -5.37 -6.57 0.46
CA THR A 41 -4.24 -7.39 -0.05
C THR A 41 -4.77 -8.64 -0.73
N LYS A 42 -5.80 -9.26 -0.15
CA LYS A 42 -6.45 -10.42 -0.76
C LYS A 42 -7.03 -10.06 -2.13
N LYS A 43 -7.92 -9.06 -2.24
CA LYS A 43 -8.51 -8.65 -3.53
C LYS A 43 -7.48 -8.25 -4.59
N VAL A 44 -6.45 -7.50 -4.19
CA VAL A 44 -5.38 -7.07 -5.11
C VAL A 44 -4.59 -8.29 -5.56
N ALA A 45 -4.18 -9.17 -4.64
CA ALA A 45 -3.47 -10.40 -5.00
C ALA A 45 -4.35 -11.31 -5.87
N ASP A 46 -5.62 -11.46 -5.54
CA ASP A 46 -6.57 -12.31 -6.24
C ASP A 46 -6.77 -11.84 -7.68
N HIS A 47 -6.98 -10.54 -7.90
CA HIS A 47 -7.12 -9.97 -9.25
C HIS A 47 -5.92 -10.30 -10.15
N PHE A 48 -4.70 -10.13 -9.65
CA PHE A 48 -3.51 -10.45 -10.44
C PHE A 48 -3.29 -11.96 -10.59
N LYS A 49 -3.58 -12.75 -9.54
CA LYS A 49 -3.44 -14.22 -9.58
C LYS A 49 -4.38 -14.85 -10.60
N GLU A 50 -5.63 -14.38 -10.66
CA GLU A 50 -6.66 -14.89 -11.56
C GLU A 50 -6.45 -14.48 -13.03
N GLN A 51 -5.51 -13.58 -13.31
CA GLN A 51 -5.11 -13.22 -14.67
C GLN A 51 -3.97 -14.09 -15.22
N ILE A 52 -3.34 -14.90 -14.37
CA ILE A 52 -2.25 -15.79 -14.79
C ILE A 52 -2.87 -17.03 -15.45
N ALA A 53 -2.54 -17.24 -16.72
CA ALA A 53 -2.92 -18.44 -17.45
C ALA A 53 -1.99 -19.61 -17.12
N LEU A 54 -2.57 -20.78 -16.88
CA LEU A 54 -1.92 -22.08 -16.92
C LEU A 54 -2.19 -22.67 -18.31
N SER A 55 -1.19 -22.66 -19.19
CA SER A 55 -1.30 -23.14 -20.56
C SER A 55 -0.97 -24.62 -20.63
N ILE A 56 -1.95 -25.43 -21.02
CA ILE A 56 -1.83 -26.88 -21.17
C ILE A 56 -1.66 -27.18 -22.66
N TYR A 57 -0.45 -27.53 -23.09
CA TYR A 57 -0.16 -27.91 -24.47
C TYR A 57 -0.51 -29.37 -24.73
N LEU A 58 -1.12 -29.59 -25.89
CA LEU A 58 -1.67 -30.89 -26.30
C LEU A 58 -0.83 -31.47 -27.43
N LYS A 59 -0.58 -32.78 -27.36
CA LYS A 59 0.12 -33.50 -28.43
C LYS A 59 -0.67 -33.42 -29.73
N GLU A 60 0.02 -33.41 -30.87
CA GLU A 60 -0.63 -33.45 -32.19
C GLU A 60 -1.52 -34.69 -32.39
N THR A 61 -1.25 -35.77 -31.67
CA THR A 61 -2.02 -37.03 -31.71
C THR A 61 -3.27 -37.02 -30.84
N ALA A 62 -3.53 -35.95 -30.09
CA ALA A 62 -4.70 -35.82 -29.21
C ALA A 62 -6.00 -35.77 -30.04
N LYS A 63 -6.99 -36.58 -29.65
CA LYS A 63 -8.28 -36.62 -30.35
C LYS A 63 -9.17 -35.48 -29.87
N GLU A 64 -9.99 -34.91 -30.75
CA GLU A 64 -10.96 -33.86 -30.39
C GLU A 64 -11.87 -34.23 -29.19
N VAL A 65 -12.23 -35.51 -29.08
CA VAL A 65 -13.04 -36.02 -27.95
C VAL A 65 -12.28 -35.90 -26.63
N GLU A 66 -10.98 -36.19 -26.61
CA GLU A 66 -10.11 -36.08 -25.44
C GLU A 66 -9.94 -34.61 -25.03
N ILE A 67 -9.75 -33.73 -26.02
CA ILE A 67 -9.64 -32.27 -25.82
C ILE A 67 -10.94 -31.72 -25.20
N THR A 68 -12.08 -32.08 -25.79
CA THR A 68 -13.39 -31.63 -25.30
C THR A 68 -13.69 -32.15 -23.90
N GLN A 69 -13.31 -33.40 -23.61
CA GLN A 69 -13.47 -33.99 -22.29
C GLN A 69 -12.58 -33.32 -21.26
N LEU A 70 -11.32 -33.02 -21.60
CA LEU A 70 -10.40 -32.29 -20.74
C LEU A 70 -10.92 -30.88 -20.45
N GLN A 71 -11.35 -30.15 -21.48
CA GLN A 71 -11.91 -28.80 -21.32
C GLN A 71 -13.11 -28.81 -20.37
N LYS A 72 -14.06 -29.75 -20.55
CA LYS A 72 -15.22 -29.88 -19.64
C LYS A 72 -14.81 -30.24 -18.22
N SER A 73 -13.85 -31.16 -18.06
CA SER A 73 -13.34 -31.55 -16.75
C SER A 73 -12.70 -30.36 -16.03
N LEU A 74 -11.94 -29.53 -16.75
CA LEU A 74 -11.29 -28.34 -16.20
C LEU A 74 -12.31 -27.28 -15.82
N SER A 75 -13.30 -27.02 -16.67
CA SER A 75 -14.37 -26.06 -16.37
C SER A 75 -15.25 -26.46 -15.18
N LEU A 76 -15.28 -27.74 -14.80
CA LEU A 76 -16.00 -28.26 -13.64
C LEU A 76 -15.13 -28.36 -12.38
N ALA A 77 -13.82 -28.15 -12.48
CA ALA A 77 -12.92 -28.25 -11.35
C ALA A 77 -13.02 -27.02 -10.44
N ASP A 78 -12.99 -27.24 -9.13
CA ASP A 78 -13.13 -26.17 -8.12
C ASP A 78 -12.02 -25.11 -8.21
N TYR A 79 -10.85 -25.49 -8.75
CA TYR A 79 -9.71 -24.60 -8.91
C TYR A 79 -9.80 -23.71 -10.17
N THR A 80 -10.72 -23.98 -11.09
CA THR A 80 -10.81 -23.29 -12.38
C THR A 80 -11.83 -22.15 -12.33
N LYS A 81 -11.41 -20.98 -12.81
CA LYS A 81 -12.27 -19.82 -13.07
C LYS A 81 -12.79 -19.86 -14.51
N SER A 82 -11.92 -20.16 -15.47
CA SER A 82 -12.28 -20.38 -16.88
C SER A 82 -11.25 -21.25 -17.58
N ALA A 83 -11.68 -21.99 -18.60
CA ALA A 83 -10.82 -22.81 -19.45
C ALA A 83 -11.14 -22.52 -20.92
N VAL A 84 -10.16 -22.02 -21.66
CA VAL A 84 -10.29 -21.58 -23.06
C VAL A 84 -9.41 -22.45 -23.94
N TYR A 85 -10.01 -23.11 -24.93
CA TYR A 85 -9.25 -23.82 -25.95
C TYR A 85 -8.70 -22.82 -26.97
N VAL A 86 -7.40 -22.88 -27.23
CA VAL A 86 -6.70 -22.04 -28.19
C VAL A 86 -6.13 -22.94 -29.29
N PRO A 87 -6.72 -22.93 -30.49
CA PRO A 87 -6.18 -23.62 -31.65
C PRO A 87 -4.79 -23.09 -32.02
N LYS A 88 -3.94 -23.94 -32.58
CA LYS A 88 -2.60 -23.56 -33.03
C LYS A 88 -2.62 -22.43 -34.05
N GLU A 89 -3.66 -22.34 -34.88
CA GLU A 89 -3.84 -21.27 -35.87
C GLU A 89 -4.12 -19.92 -35.18
N GLU A 90 -4.97 -19.90 -34.16
CA GLU A 90 -5.26 -18.67 -33.39
C GLU A 90 -4.05 -18.25 -32.56
N ALA A 91 -3.32 -19.21 -31.99
CA ALA A 91 -2.07 -18.94 -31.28
C ALA A 91 -1.03 -18.29 -32.22
N ALA A 92 -0.96 -18.74 -33.47
CA ALA A 92 -0.05 -18.18 -34.45
C ALA A 92 -0.45 -16.76 -34.87
N GLU A 93 -1.73 -16.52 -35.10
CA GLU A 93 -2.22 -15.17 -35.41
C GLU A 93 -1.89 -14.17 -34.29
N LYS A 94 -2.14 -14.55 -33.02
CA LYS A 94 -1.80 -13.71 -31.86
C LYS A 94 -0.31 -13.42 -31.78
N LEU A 95 0.53 -14.44 -31.96
CA LEU A 95 1.99 -14.28 -31.89
C LEU A 95 2.53 -13.43 -33.05
N SER A 96 1.99 -13.58 -34.27
CA SER A 96 2.38 -12.74 -35.42
C SER A 96 2.02 -11.27 -35.19
N VAL A 97 0.87 -10.99 -34.56
CA VAL A 97 0.49 -9.61 -34.19
C VAL A 97 1.42 -9.04 -33.11
N GLU A 98 1.79 -9.84 -32.12
CA GLU A 98 2.66 -9.41 -31.02
C GLU A 98 4.10 -9.14 -31.46
N ILE A 99 4.64 -9.98 -32.36
CA ILE A 99 5.96 -9.80 -32.95
C ILE A 99 5.95 -8.72 -34.06
N GLY A 100 4.79 -8.50 -34.69
CA GLY A 100 4.61 -7.57 -35.81
C GLY A 100 5.07 -8.11 -37.16
N GLU A 101 5.35 -9.41 -37.25
CA GLU A 101 5.79 -10.11 -38.46
C GLU A 101 5.09 -11.48 -38.56
N ASP A 102 4.80 -11.94 -39.78
CA ASP A 102 4.26 -13.28 -39.99
C ASP A 102 5.39 -14.32 -40.00
N PHE A 103 5.64 -14.93 -38.85
CA PHE A 103 6.71 -15.91 -38.70
C PHE A 103 6.43 -17.23 -39.45
N ILE A 104 5.16 -17.52 -39.80
CA ILE A 104 4.79 -18.74 -40.53
C ILE A 104 5.36 -18.69 -41.94
N ASP A 105 5.34 -17.52 -42.59
CA ASP A 105 5.93 -17.31 -43.91
C ASP A 105 7.45 -17.59 -43.94
N TYR A 106 8.14 -17.37 -42.82
CA TYR A 106 9.58 -17.63 -42.69
C TYR A 106 9.92 -19.08 -42.36
N LEU A 107 9.10 -19.74 -41.53
CA LEU A 107 9.34 -21.12 -41.08
C LEU A 107 8.73 -22.19 -42.02
N GLY A 108 7.78 -21.80 -42.86
CA GLY A 108 7.12 -22.67 -43.84
C GLY A 108 6.00 -23.56 -43.27
N ASP A 109 5.89 -23.67 -41.95
CA ASP A 109 4.78 -24.33 -41.25
C ASP A 109 4.59 -23.73 -39.83
N ASN A 110 3.44 -23.99 -39.20
CA ASN A 110 3.11 -23.51 -37.86
C ASN A 110 3.73 -24.42 -36.78
N PRO A 111 4.75 -23.97 -36.02
CA PRO A 111 5.40 -24.75 -34.98
C PRO A 111 4.61 -24.77 -33.66
N LEU A 112 3.49 -24.04 -33.54
CA LEU A 112 2.72 -23.94 -32.31
C LEU A 112 1.80 -25.16 -32.14
N GLN A 113 1.57 -25.51 -30.88
CA GLN A 113 0.67 -26.58 -30.49
C GLN A 113 -0.71 -26.04 -30.10
N ASN A 114 -1.73 -26.89 -30.19
CA ASN A 114 -3.02 -26.61 -29.58
C ASN A 114 -2.86 -26.54 -28.06
N SER A 115 -3.55 -25.60 -27.42
CA SER A 115 -3.47 -25.44 -25.96
C SER A 115 -4.83 -25.20 -25.32
N ILE A 116 -4.91 -25.46 -24.02
CA ILE A 116 -6.02 -25.03 -23.17
C ILE A 116 -5.44 -24.07 -22.13
N ASP A 117 -5.83 -22.80 -22.21
CA ASP A 117 -5.49 -21.80 -21.22
C ASP A 117 -6.50 -21.87 -20.08
N VAL A 118 -6.02 -22.22 -18.89
CA VAL A 118 -6.81 -22.32 -17.66
C VAL A 118 -6.49 -21.14 -16.76
N PHE A 119 -7.50 -20.31 -16.50
CA PHE A 119 -7.42 -19.28 -15.48
C PHE A 119 -7.93 -19.87 -14.17
N LEU A 120 -7.08 -19.82 -13.15
CA LEU A 120 -7.35 -20.45 -11.86
C LEU A 120 -7.97 -19.45 -10.87
N ASN A 121 -8.75 -19.95 -9.93
CA ASN A 121 -9.22 -19.17 -8.78
C ASN A 121 -8.03 -18.79 -7.88
N ALA A 122 -7.99 -17.56 -7.37
CA ALA A 122 -6.83 -17.01 -6.67
C ALA A 122 -6.31 -17.85 -5.49
N ASP A 123 -7.22 -18.51 -4.77
CA ASP A 123 -6.91 -19.35 -3.62
C ASP A 123 -6.06 -20.59 -4.02
N PHE A 124 -6.11 -21.00 -5.30
CA PHE A 124 -5.36 -22.13 -5.85
C PHE A 124 -4.04 -21.71 -6.54
N VAL A 125 -3.79 -20.42 -6.71
CA VAL A 125 -2.56 -19.87 -7.31
C VAL A 125 -1.48 -19.74 -6.22
N THR A 126 -0.96 -20.90 -5.80
CA THR A 126 0.18 -21.04 -4.88
C THR A 126 1.21 -22.01 -5.47
N PRO A 127 2.52 -21.82 -5.22
CA PRO A 127 3.55 -22.68 -5.79
C PRO A 127 3.27 -24.18 -5.60
N GLU A 128 2.81 -24.56 -4.42
CA GLU A 128 2.54 -25.95 -4.04
C GLU A 128 1.34 -26.53 -4.81
N LEU A 129 0.20 -25.82 -4.81
CA LEU A 129 -1.01 -26.28 -5.51
C LEU A 129 -0.84 -26.26 -7.03
N MET A 130 -0.09 -25.29 -7.55
CA MET A 130 0.23 -25.24 -8.98
C MET A 130 1.06 -26.44 -9.40
N GLU A 131 2.02 -26.90 -8.58
CA GLU A 131 2.77 -28.11 -8.88
C GLU A 131 1.91 -29.37 -8.81
N GLU A 132 0.99 -29.45 -7.85
CA GLU A 132 0.03 -30.56 -7.75
C GLU A 132 -0.87 -30.66 -8.99
N ILE A 133 -1.50 -29.55 -9.38
CA ILE A 133 -2.36 -29.46 -10.58
C ILE A 133 -1.55 -29.81 -11.84
N THR A 134 -0.32 -29.29 -11.95
CA THR A 134 0.58 -29.58 -13.07
C THR A 134 0.87 -31.07 -13.20
N ASN A 135 1.21 -31.74 -12.09
CA ASN A 135 1.52 -33.17 -12.07
C ASN A 135 0.29 -34.02 -12.41
N GLU A 136 -0.90 -33.64 -11.95
CA GLU A 136 -2.15 -34.32 -12.30
C GLU A 136 -2.45 -34.23 -13.81
N LEU A 137 -2.22 -33.06 -14.40
CA LEU A 137 -2.44 -32.82 -15.82
C LEU A 137 -1.44 -33.58 -16.70
N LEU A 138 -0.15 -33.56 -16.34
CA LEU A 138 0.91 -34.29 -17.07
C LEU A 138 0.73 -35.81 -17.02
N ALA A 139 -0.01 -36.35 -16.04
CA ALA A 139 -0.31 -37.78 -15.99
C ALA A 139 -1.24 -38.23 -17.14
N LYS A 140 -1.91 -37.30 -17.85
CA LYS A 140 -2.76 -37.62 -19.00
C LYS A 140 -1.90 -37.78 -20.26
N GLY A 141 -1.94 -38.96 -20.88
CA GLY A 141 -1.04 -39.31 -21.98
C GLY A 141 -1.11 -38.42 -23.24
N PHE A 142 -2.18 -37.66 -23.42
CA PHE A 142 -2.40 -36.73 -24.55
C PHE A 142 -1.97 -35.28 -24.25
N VAL A 143 -1.58 -34.97 -23.02
CA VAL A 143 -0.94 -33.70 -22.64
C VAL A 143 0.55 -33.79 -22.94
N ASP A 144 1.10 -32.77 -23.58
CA ASP A 144 2.53 -32.69 -23.91
C ASP A 144 3.29 -31.96 -22.80
N GLU A 145 2.87 -30.74 -22.51
CA GLU A 145 3.50 -29.87 -21.51
C GLU A 145 2.46 -29.00 -20.81
N VAL A 146 2.74 -28.60 -19.57
CA VAL A 146 1.93 -27.65 -18.81
C VAL A 146 2.85 -26.51 -18.38
N ILE A 147 2.64 -25.34 -18.97
CA ILE A 147 3.46 -24.14 -18.73
C ILE A 147 2.64 -23.14 -17.95
N TYR A 148 3.27 -22.58 -16.92
CA TYR A 148 2.77 -21.42 -16.21
C TYR A 148 3.95 -20.59 -15.74
N ASP A 149 3.71 -19.29 -15.55
CA ASP A 149 4.74 -18.36 -15.11
C ASP A 149 5.02 -18.52 -13.60
N LYS A 150 5.75 -19.59 -13.25
CA LYS A 150 6.25 -19.86 -11.88
C LYS A 150 6.97 -18.63 -11.30
N PRO A 151 7.90 -17.97 -12.02
CA PRO A 151 8.54 -16.74 -11.53
C PRO A 151 7.53 -15.64 -11.21
N LEU A 152 6.54 -15.38 -12.07
CA LEU A 152 5.57 -14.30 -11.85
C LEU A 152 4.73 -14.53 -10.59
N ILE A 153 4.25 -15.76 -10.35
CA ILE A 153 3.49 -16.11 -9.14
C ILE A 153 4.34 -15.90 -7.87
N ALA A 154 5.58 -16.38 -7.89
CA ALA A 154 6.50 -16.23 -6.76
C ALA A 154 6.85 -14.75 -6.53
N LEU A 155 7.17 -14.02 -7.60
CA LEU A 155 7.47 -12.59 -7.57
C LEU A 155 6.30 -11.78 -7.02
N LEU A 156 5.05 -12.12 -7.37
CA LEU A 156 3.88 -11.39 -6.90
C LEU A 156 3.71 -11.52 -5.38
N ASN A 157 3.77 -12.74 -4.86
CA ASN A 157 3.65 -13.00 -3.43
C ASN A 157 4.80 -12.36 -2.63
N ASP A 158 6.03 -12.44 -3.14
CA ASP A 158 7.20 -11.86 -2.46
C ASP A 158 7.23 -10.33 -2.56
N ASN A 159 6.84 -9.76 -3.70
CA ASN A 159 6.80 -8.31 -3.87
C ASN A 159 5.74 -7.66 -2.99
N ILE A 160 4.55 -8.25 -2.84
CA ILE A 160 3.52 -7.74 -1.92
C ILE A 160 4.09 -7.67 -0.49
N LYS A 161 4.67 -8.77 0.01
CA LYS A 161 5.28 -8.80 1.34
C LYS A 161 6.41 -7.78 1.48
N ARG A 162 7.30 -7.71 0.48
CA ARG A 162 8.44 -6.79 0.45
C ARG A 162 7.98 -5.32 0.43
N ILE A 163 6.98 -4.96 -0.38
CA ILE A 163 6.42 -3.62 -0.45
C ILE A 163 5.79 -3.24 0.90
N SER A 164 4.95 -4.10 1.48
CA SER A 164 4.35 -3.84 2.79
C SER A 164 5.42 -3.63 3.87
N PHE A 165 6.48 -4.43 3.87
CA PHE A 165 7.60 -4.30 4.80
C PHE A 165 8.33 -2.97 4.64
N TRP A 166 8.71 -2.59 3.42
CA TRP A 166 9.39 -1.32 3.16
C TRP A 166 8.53 -0.10 3.47
N VAL A 167 7.23 -0.14 3.13
CA VAL A 167 6.29 0.93 3.48
C VAL A 167 6.17 1.10 5.00
N LEU A 168 6.19 0.01 5.77
CA LEU A 168 6.20 0.06 7.22
C LEU A 168 7.50 0.71 7.75
N ILE A 169 8.66 0.32 7.23
CA ILE A 169 9.96 0.92 7.59
C ILE A 169 9.95 2.42 7.30
N ILE A 170 9.57 2.81 6.08
CA ILE A 170 9.50 4.21 5.66
C ILE A 170 8.55 4.98 6.57
N SER A 171 7.37 4.43 6.87
CA SER A 171 6.41 5.04 7.80
C SER A 171 7.01 5.23 9.19
N GLY A 172 7.81 4.28 9.68
CA GLY A 172 8.55 4.39 10.94
C GLY A 172 9.57 5.53 10.92
N VAL A 173 10.35 5.65 9.84
CA VAL A 173 11.32 6.74 9.63
C VAL A 173 10.61 8.09 9.60
N PHE A 174 9.52 8.21 8.84
CA PHE A 174 8.73 9.44 8.78
C PHE A 174 8.09 9.77 10.13
N THR A 175 7.67 8.77 10.90
CA THR A 175 7.15 8.96 12.26
C THR A 175 8.23 9.54 13.16
N PHE A 176 9.46 9.01 13.07
CA PHE A 176 10.60 9.56 13.80
C PHE A 176 10.91 11.01 13.39
N ILE A 177 10.89 11.32 12.09
CA ILE A 177 11.06 12.69 11.58
C ILE A 177 9.95 13.61 12.12
N ALA A 178 8.70 13.16 12.12
CA ALA A 178 7.58 13.93 12.67
C ALA A 178 7.79 14.22 14.16
N VAL A 179 8.24 13.24 14.96
CA VAL A 179 8.58 13.44 16.37
C VAL A 179 9.70 14.48 16.53
N LEU A 180 10.75 14.43 15.72
CA LEU A 180 11.85 15.40 15.75
C LEU A 180 11.40 16.82 15.40
N LEU A 181 10.53 16.97 14.41
CA LEU A 181 9.98 18.26 14.01
C LEU A 181 9.01 18.82 15.06
N ILE A 182 8.17 17.96 15.66
CA ILE A 182 7.33 18.34 16.81
C ILE A 182 8.22 18.81 17.95
N ASN A 183 9.28 18.07 18.29
CA ASN A 183 10.22 18.46 19.35
C ASN A 183 10.86 19.82 19.07
N SER A 184 11.32 20.04 17.84
CA SER A 184 11.90 21.32 17.40
C SER A 184 10.89 22.46 17.44
N SER A 185 9.64 22.20 17.05
CA SER A 185 8.54 23.18 17.10
C SER A 185 8.16 23.53 18.53
N ILE A 186 8.07 22.52 19.41
CA ILE A 186 7.80 22.71 20.83
C ILE A 186 8.91 23.50 21.49
N ARG A 187 10.18 23.23 21.18
CA ARG A 187 11.33 24.02 21.67
C ARG A 187 11.16 25.50 21.34
N LEU A 188 10.85 25.81 20.08
CA LEU A 188 10.65 27.19 19.62
C LEU A 188 9.44 27.84 20.31
N SER A 189 8.36 27.08 20.47
CA SER A 189 7.13 27.52 21.13
C SER A 189 7.37 27.82 22.62
N VAL A 190 8.06 26.94 23.34
CA VAL A 190 8.46 27.10 24.75
C VAL A 190 9.37 28.32 24.90
N TYR A 191 10.39 28.45 24.05
CA TYR A 191 11.32 29.59 24.09
C TYR A 191 10.60 30.93 23.87
N SER A 192 9.64 30.99 22.94
CA SER A 192 8.85 32.20 22.69
C SER A 192 7.93 32.58 23.86
N LYS A 193 7.56 31.63 24.72
CA LYS A 193 6.69 31.84 25.90
C LYS A 193 7.43 31.73 27.23
N ARG A 194 8.77 31.79 27.22
CA ARG A 194 9.61 31.52 28.39
C ARG A 194 9.25 32.37 29.62
N PHE A 195 8.96 33.67 29.43
CA PHE A 195 8.59 34.55 30.54
C PHE A 195 7.26 34.16 31.17
N THR A 196 6.23 33.90 30.35
CA THR A 196 4.92 33.43 30.82
C THR A 196 5.05 32.10 31.57
N ILE A 197 5.85 31.17 31.07
CA ILE A 197 6.11 29.88 31.74
C ILE A 197 6.77 30.11 33.09
N LYS A 198 7.78 30.99 33.17
CA LYS A 198 8.46 31.30 34.43
C LYS A 198 7.51 31.96 35.44
N THR A 199 6.66 32.90 35.00
CA THR A 199 5.62 33.49 35.87
C THR A 199 4.67 32.43 36.41
N MET A 200 4.19 31.50 35.55
CA MET A 200 3.35 30.39 35.97
C MET A 200 4.05 29.49 37.01
N GLN A 201 5.35 29.22 36.83
CA GLN A 201 6.14 28.45 37.80
C GLN A 201 6.29 29.17 39.14
N MET A 202 6.47 30.50 39.14
CA MET A 202 6.62 31.30 40.36
C MET A 202 5.33 31.36 41.20
N VAL A 203 4.16 31.30 40.55
CA VAL A 203 2.86 31.23 41.23
C VAL A 203 2.43 29.80 41.61
N GLY A 204 3.31 28.80 41.43
CA GLY A 204 3.06 27.41 41.83
C GLY A 204 2.26 26.56 40.83
N ALA A 205 2.15 26.97 39.56
CA ALA A 205 1.43 26.19 38.56
C ALA A 205 2.10 24.82 38.31
N THR A 206 1.29 23.77 38.23
CA THR A 206 1.79 22.41 37.97
C THR A 206 2.32 22.25 36.53
N LYS A 207 3.28 21.35 36.33
CA LYS A 207 3.82 21.03 34.99
C LYS A 207 2.74 20.61 33.99
N SER A 208 1.70 19.93 34.46
CA SER A 208 0.54 19.52 33.64
C SER A 208 -0.26 20.74 33.15
N PHE A 209 -0.50 21.72 34.03
CA PHE A 209 -1.20 22.96 33.67
C PHE A 209 -0.44 23.74 32.60
N ILE A 210 0.88 23.88 32.73
CA ILE A 210 1.73 24.58 31.76
C ILE A 210 1.76 23.85 30.40
N ARG A 211 1.71 22.51 30.41
CA ARG A 211 1.75 21.68 29.19
C ARG A 211 0.46 21.69 28.38
N LYS A 212 -0.70 21.69 29.04
CA LYS A 212 -2.02 21.58 28.41
C LYS A 212 -2.21 22.45 27.15
N PRO A 213 -1.86 23.75 27.12
CA PRO A 213 -2.01 24.57 25.91
C PRO A 213 -1.13 24.14 24.73
N PHE A 214 0.06 23.58 24.99
CA PHE A 214 0.95 23.08 23.94
C PHE A 214 0.42 21.80 23.32
N ILE A 215 -0.07 20.87 24.15
CA ILE A 215 -0.74 19.65 23.68
C ILE A 215 -1.93 19.99 22.79
N TRP A 216 -2.84 20.85 23.27
CA TRP A 216 -4.02 21.23 22.49
C TRP A 216 -3.65 21.89 21.16
N LYS A 217 -2.58 22.69 21.13
CA LYS A 217 -2.12 23.30 19.88
C LYS A 217 -1.55 22.25 18.91
N SER A 218 -0.77 21.30 19.41
CA SER A 218 -0.26 20.21 18.56
C SER A 218 -1.38 19.32 18.05
N ILE A 219 -2.36 18.94 18.88
CA ILE A 219 -3.52 18.16 18.43
C ILE A 219 -4.27 18.89 17.32
N LYS A 220 -4.51 20.20 17.45
CA LYS A 220 -5.16 20.99 16.38
C LYS A 220 -4.37 20.96 15.07
N LEU A 221 -3.04 21.10 15.13
CA LEU A 221 -2.18 20.97 13.95
C LEU A 221 -2.20 19.55 13.38
N GLY A 222 -2.19 18.52 14.25
CA GLY A 222 -2.31 17.12 13.87
C GLY A 222 -3.63 16.82 13.17
N VAL A 223 -4.75 17.36 13.65
CA VAL A 223 -6.06 17.26 13.01
C VAL A 223 -6.07 17.88 11.62
N VAL A 224 -5.44 19.04 11.43
CA VAL A 224 -5.26 19.61 10.09
C VAL A 224 -4.44 18.67 9.20
N GLY A 225 -3.36 18.08 9.74
CA GLY A 225 -2.55 17.08 9.03
C GLY A 225 -3.35 15.81 8.66
N ILE A 226 -4.24 15.35 9.54
CA ILE A 226 -5.16 14.22 9.28
C ILE A 226 -6.06 14.55 8.09
N PHE A 227 -6.70 15.72 8.06
CA PHE A 227 -7.55 16.11 6.93
C PHE A 227 -6.77 16.20 5.61
N VAL A 228 -5.55 16.74 5.64
CA VAL A 228 -4.69 16.78 4.44
C VAL A 228 -4.36 15.36 3.96
N ALA A 229 -4.03 14.45 4.89
CA ALA A 229 -3.77 13.05 4.56
C ALA A 229 -5.02 12.38 3.97
N TRP A 230 -6.20 12.61 4.54
CA TRP A 230 -7.47 12.06 4.06
C TRP A 230 -7.81 12.54 2.66
N ILE A 231 -7.60 13.82 2.35
CA ILE A 231 -7.79 14.35 1.00
C ILE A 231 -6.85 13.63 0.02
N GLY A 232 -5.57 13.51 0.35
CA GLY A 232 -4.60 12.78 -0.48
C GLY A 232 -5.00 11.31 -0.69
N MET A 233 -5.42 10.62 0.36
CA MET A 233 -5.91 9.24 0.27
C MET A 233 -7.17 9.13 -0.59
N GLY A 234 -8.12 10.05 -0.43
CA GLY A 234 -9.35 10.09 -1.21
C GLY A 234 -9.09 10.23 -2.71
N VAL A 235 -8.11 11.07 -3.08
CA VAL A 235 -7.66 11.21 -4.49
C VAL A 235 -7.11 9.88 -5.00
N VAL A 236 -6.22 9.23 -4.25
CA VAL A 236 -5.61 7.96 -4.68
C VAL A 236 -6.65 6.85 -4.79
N ILE A 237 -7.54 6.71 -3.81
CA ILE A 237 -8.61 5.70 -3.83
C ILE A 237 -9.54 5.93 -5.03
N TYR A 238 -9.91 7.18 -5.31
CA TYR A 238 -10.74 7.51 -6.47
C TYR A 238 -10.04 7.15 -7.79
N SER A 239 -8.75 7.50 -7.92
CA SER A 239 -7.96 7.14 -9.10
C SER A 239 -7.84 5.63 -9.28
N LEU A 240 -7.54 4.88 -8.20
CA LEU A 240 -7.43 3.43 -8.24
C LEU A 240 -8.76 2.77 -8.63
N ASN A 241 -9.88 3.26 -8.10
CA ASN A 241 -11.21 2.73 -8.44
C ASN A 241 -11.57 2.97 -9.91
N LYS A 242 -11.06 4.04 -10.53
CA LYS A 242 -11.27 4.32 -11.96
C LYS A 242 -10.41 3.42 -12.85
N THR A 243 -9.15 3.18 -12.46
CA THR A 243 -8.21 2.36 -13.23
C THR A 243 -8.49 0.87 -13.07
N PHE A 244 -8.86 0.43 -11.87
CA PHE A 244 -9.10 -0.97 -11.51
C PHE A 244 -10.46 -1.12 -10.82
N PRO A 245 -11.58 -1.04 -11.58
CA PRO A 245 -12.92 -1.15 -11.01
C PRO A 245 -13.17 -2.50 -10.32
N GLU A 246 -12.46 -3.55 -10.73
CA GLU A 246 -12.53 -4.91 -10.17
C GLU A 246 -12.08 -5.00 -8.71
N LEU A 247 -11.33 -4.02 -8.20
CA LEU A 247 -10.88 -4.02 -6.80
C LEU A 247 -12.00 -3.64 -5.82
N LEU A 248 -13.10 -3.03 -6.31
CA LEU A 248 -14.28 -2.67 -5.51
C LEU A 248 -13.93 -1.96 -4.19
N LEU A 249 -12.94 -1.06 -4.25
CA LEU A 249 -12.34 -0.42 -3.07
C LEU A 249 -13.34 0.46 -2.29
N ILE A 250 -14.35 0.98 -3.00
CA ILE A 250 -15.36 1.90 -2.45
C ILE A 250 -16.61 1.16 -1.97
N GLU A 251 -16.81 -0.11 -2.38
CA GLU A 251 -18.04 -0.85 -2.11
C GLU A 251 -18.20 -1.31 -0.65
N GLN A 252 -17.13 -1.24 0.14
CA GLN A 252 -17.14 -1.60 1.57
C GLN A 252 -16.98 -0.34 2.45
N PRO A 253 -18.01 0.53 2.53
CA PRO A 253 -17.91 1.82 3.22
C PRO A 253 -17.63 1.66 4.72
N LEU A 254 -18.03 0.54 5.32
CA LEU A 254 -17.77 0.24 6.74
C LEU A 254 -16.27 0.03 7.02
N ILE A 255 -15.60 -0.79 6.21
CA ILE A 255 -14.16 -1.08 6.36
C ILE A 255 -13.35 0.17 6.05
N LEU A 256 -13.74 0.90 5.00
CA LEU A 256 -13.10 2.15 4.63
C LEU A 256 -13.26 3.22 5.74
N GLY A 257 -14.46 3.35 6.30
CA GLY A 257 -14.74 4.25 7.42
C GLY A 257 -13.96 3.89 8.68
N ALA A 258 -13.86 2.60 9.02
CA ALA A 258 -13.04 2.11 10.12
C ALA A 258 -11.55 2.44 9.92
N MET A 259 -11.04 2.31 8.69
CA MET A 259 -9.68 2.69 8.33
C MET A 259 -9.45 4.19 8.56
N PHE A 260 -10.30 5.07 8.02
CA PHE A 260 -10.18 6.52 8.24
C PHE A 260 -10.24 6.88 9.73
N LEU A 261 -11.14 6.25 10.49
CA LEU A 261 -11.25 6.46 11.93
C LEU A 261 -9.98 5.99 12.68
N SER A 262 -9.40 4.85 12.29
CA SER A 262 -8.15 4.36 12.89
C SER A 262 -7.00 5.35 12.68
N ILE A 263 -6.88 5.92 11.48
CA ILE A 263 -5.88 6.95 11.13
C ILE A 263 -6.10 8.22 11.95
N PHE A 264 -7.36 8.63 12.15
CA PHE A 264 -7.68 9.78 13.01
C PHE A 264 -7.20 9.57 14.44
N VAL A 265 -7.54 8.41 15.03
CA VAL A 265 -7.13 8.05 16.40
C VAL A 265 -5.61 8.00 16.51
N LEU A 266 -4.92 7.36 15.55
CA LEU A 266 -3.46 7.30 15.49
C LEU A 266 -2.84 8.69 15.35
N GLY A 267 -3.36 9.56 14.50
CA GLY A 267 -2.85 10.91 14.30
C GLY A 267 -2.98 11.80 15.54
N VAL A 268 -4.13 11.72 16.23
CA VAL A 268 -4.33 12.40 17.52
C VAL A 268 -3.39 11.84 18.58
N PHE A 269 -3.26 10.51 18.65
CA PHE A 269 -2.39 9.82 19.60
C PHE A 269 -0.91 10.18 19.40
N ILE A 270 -0.40 10.13 18.17
CA ILE A 270 0.98 10.51 17.82
C ILE A 270 1.23 11.97 18.19
N SER A 271 0.31 12.88 17.86
CA SER A 271 0.43 14.31 18.16
C SER A 271 0.47 14.57 19.68
N TRP A 272 -0.41 13.91 20.42
CA TRP A 272 -0.49 14.00 21.88
C TRP A 272 0.77 13.45 22.55
N LEU A 273 1.16 12.21 22.21
CA LEU A 273 2.29 11.50 22.80
C LEU A 273 3.61 12.23 22.53
N SER A 274 3.85 12.63 21.28
CA SER A 274 5.06 13.36 20.87
C SER A 274 5.19 14.68 21.62
N THR A 275 4.09 15.43 21.72
CA THR A 275 4.08 16.71 22.43
C THR A 275 4.23 16.53 23.93
N PHE A 276 3.64 15.48 24.51
CA PHE A 276 3.77 15.17 25.91
C PHE A 276 5.24 14.95 26.31
N PHE A 277 5.95 14.10 25.56
CA PHE A 277 7.37 13.85 25.82
C PHE A 277 8.23 15.09 25.59
N ALA A 278 8.02 15.81 24.49
CA ALA A 278 8.78 17.03 24.19
C ALA A 278 8.61 18.08 25.29
N THR A 279 7.38 18.40 25.68
CA THR A 279 7.10 19.42 26.71
C THR A 279 7.52 18.98 28.11
N GLN A 280 7.36 17.70 28.48
CA GLN A 280 7.88 17.17 29.75
C GLN A 280 9.39 17.37 29.85
N ARG A 281 10.14 17.07 28.79
CA ARG A 281 11.58 17.26 28.73
C ARG A 281 11.95 18.73 28.96
N PHE A 282 11.33 19.67 28.23
CA PHE A 282 11.66 21.10 28.36
C PHE A 282 11.24 21.73 29.69
N LEU A 283 10.15 21.26 30.31
CA LEU A 283 9.70 21.76 31.61
C LEU A 283 10.49 21.18 32.79
N ASN A 284 11.29 20.13 32.55
CA ASN A 284 12.18 19.53 33.56
C ASN A 284 13.58 20.15 33.56
N LEU A 285 13.96 20.88 32.51
CA LEU A 285 15.24 21.60 32.46
C LEU A 285 15.21 22.77 33.45
N ARG A 286 16.31 22.98 34.18
CA ARG A 286 16.45 24.15 35.08
C ARG A 286 16.43 25.41 34.22
N THR A 287 15.79 26.47 34.73
CA THR A 287 15.52 27.70 33.97
C THR A 287 16.79 28.34 33.39
N ASP A 288 17.95 28.06 33.98
CA ASP A 288 19.24 28.66 33.62
C ASP A 288 19.88 28.01 32.36
N GLU A 289 19.42 26.81 31.95
CA GLU A 289 19.88 26.12 30.73
C GLU A 289 19.04 26.46 29.49
N LEU A 290 17.98 27.27 29.63
CA LEU A 290 17.17 27.78 28.51
C LEU A 290 17.78 29.02 27.84
N TYR A 291 18.91 29.51 28.34
CA TYR A 291 19.62 30.70 27.87
C TYR A 291 20.77 30.41 26.89
N TYR A 292 21.02 29.13 26.57
CA TYR A 292 21.99 28.69 25.56
C TYR A 292 21.32 27.88 24.44
#